data_AF-A0AAE6XRZ1-F1
#
_entry.id   AF-A0AAE6XRZ1-F1
#
_cell.length_a   1.000
_cell.length_b   1.000
_cell.length_c   1.000
_cell.angle_alpha   90.00
_cell.angle_beta   90.00
_cell.angle_gamma   90.00
#
_symmetry.space_group_name_H-M   'P 1'
#
loop_
_entity.id
_entity.type
_entity.pdbx_description
1 polymer ?
#
loop_
_entity_poly.entity_id
_entity_poly.type
_entity_poly.pdbx_seq_one_letter_code
_entity_poly.pdbx_strand_id
1 'polypeptide(L)'
;MSTHDDATDEQLAERVIAALVASGRRLAVAESLTGGLLTAALVGVPGASRALSGGIVSYDTALKRTLLDVDSSILAVHGAVHPDVARQMARGVRQACAVDGRPADVGVATTGAAGPDPQDGQGPGTAFVGLSIDGDSRAVALHLDGDRQAVRAGVVREALSTLVDALETAGNI
;
A
#
# COMPACT_ATOMS: atom_id res chain seq x y z
N MET A 1 15.13 -12.84 -3.02
CA MET A 1 15.61 -11.90 -4.05
C MET A 1 14.41 -11.60 -4.93
N SER A 2 13.84 -10.41 -4.79
CA SER A 2 12.67 -10.02 -5.59
C SER A 2 13.12 -9.84 -7.04
N THR A 3 12.32 -10.25 -8.02
CA THR A 3 12.68 -10.28 -9.45
C THR A 3 12.87 -8.91 -10.10
N HIS A 4 12.80 -7.83 -9.31
CA HIS A 4 12.79 -6.44 -9.79
C HIS A 4 13.92 -5.58 -9.21
N ASP A 5 14.99 -6.19 -8.66
CA ASP A 5 16.08 -5.45 -8.00
C ASP A 5 16.70 -4.33 -8.86
N ASP A 6 16.69 -4.49 -10.20
CA ASP A 6 17.28 -3.52 -11.14
C ASP A 6 16.30 -2.43 -11.65
N ALA A 7 14.99 -2.54 -11.39
CA ALA A 7 14.01 -1.57 -11.90
C ALA A 7 13.96 -0.31 -11.04
N THR A 8 13.82 0.89 -11.62
CA THR A 8 13.57 2.11 -10.83
C THR A 8 12.14 2.16 -10.29
N ASP A 9 11.89 3.01 -9.29
CA ASP A 9 10.54 3.18 -8.74
C ASP A 9 9.57 3.71 -9.80
N GLU A 10 10.02 4.58 -10.72
CA GLU A 10 9.24 5.03 -11.87
C GLU A 10 8.88 3.87 -12.80
N GLN A 11 9.84 2.99 -13.12
CA GLN A 11 9.58 1.83 -13.98
C GLN A 11 8.60 0.84 -13.33
N LEU A 12 8.68 0.65 -12.01
CA LEU A 12 7.72 -0.16 -11.27
C LEU A 12 6.32 0.47 -11.30
N ALA A 13 6.21 1.79 -11.06
CA ALA A 13 4.94 2.50 -11.13
C ALA A 13 4.33 2.43 -12.54
N GLU A 14 5.12 2.59 -13.60
CA GLU A 14 4.69 2.43 -14.99
C GLU A 14 4.11 1.03 -15.24
N ARG A 15 4.79 -0.03 -14.77
CA ARG A 15 4.32 -1.42 -14.89
C ARG A 15 2.98 -1.63 -14.16
N VAL A 16 2.84 -1.10 -12.95
CA VAL A 16 1.59 -1.17 -12.18
C VAL A 16 0.44 -0.51 -12.95
N ILE A 17 0.63 0.72 -13.42
CA ILE A 17 -0.41 1.46 -14.15
C ILE A 17 -0.74 0.76 -15.47
N ALA A 18 0.26 0.28 -16.21
CA ALA A 18 0.05 -0.45 -17.46
C ALA A 18 -0.76 -1.74 -17.26
N ALA A 19 -0.44 -2.54 -16.23
CA ALA A 19 -1.15 -3.78 -15.93
C ALA A 19 -2.61 -3.54 -15.50
N LEU A 20 -2.86 -2.53 -14.67
CA LEU A 20 -4.21 -2.14 -14.26
C LEU A 20 -5.04 -1.64 -15.45
N VAL A 21 -4.44 -0.79 -16.30
CA VAL A 21 -5.06 -0.30 -17.52
C VAL A 21 -5.42 -1.44 -18.47
N ALA A 22 -4.51 -2.39 -18.69
CA ALA A 22 -4.72 -3.52 -19.60
C ALA A 22 -5.84 -4.44 -19.11
N SER A 23 -5.98 -4.61 -17.79
CA SER A 23 -7.02 -5.43 -17.16
C SER A 23 -8.33 -4.67 -16.90
N GLY A 24 -8.38 -3.35 -17.15
CA GLY A 24 -9.54 -2.51 -16.84
C GLY A 24 -9.82 -2.39 -15.33
N ARG A 25 -8.84 -2.72 -14.48
CA ARG A 25 -8.94 -2.68 -13.02
C ARG A 25 -8.52 -1.33 -12.47
N ARG A 26 -9.08 -0.97 -11.32
CA ARG A 26 -8.74 0.25 -10.59
C ARG A 26 -8.05 -0.04 -9.27
N LEU A 27 -7.13 0.84 -8.89
CA LEU A 27 -6.33 0.81 -7.66
C LEU A 27 -6.74 1.95 -6.71
N ALA A 28 -6.74 1.67 -5.41
CA ALA A 28 -6.81 2.65 -4.33
C ALA A 28 -5.65 2.45 -3.35
N VAL A 29 -5.14 3.55 -2.77
CA VAL A 29 -3.91 3.54 -1.97
C VAL A 29 -4.16 4.08 -0.56
N ALA A 30 -3.86 3.31 0.48
CA ALA A 30 -3.82 3.79 1.86
C ALA A 30 -2.37 3.97 2.33
N GLU A 31 -2.03 5.13 2.87
CA GLU A 31 -0.68 5.40 3.35
C GLU A 31 -0.69 5.80 4.81
N SER A 32 0.32 5.34 5.54
CA SER A 32 0.68 5.88 6.86
C SER A 32 2.09 6.44 6.79
N LEU A 33 3.12 5.64 7.06
CA LEU A 33 4.51 6.13 7.13
C LEU A 33 5.04 6.74 5.82
N THR A 34 4.56 6.29 4.66
CA THR A 34 4.99 6.81 3.36
C THR A 34 4.41 8.20 3.09
N GLY A 35 3.29 8.58 3.71
CA GLY A 35 2.81 9.96 3.75
C GLY A 35 2.45 10.58 2.39
N GLY A 36 1.96 9.77 1.44
CA GLY A 36 1.56 10.23 0.11
C GLY A 36 2.58 9.92 -0.99
N LEU A 37 3.76 9.41 -0.65
CA LEU A 37 4.83 9.13 -1.61
C LEU A 37 4.46 8.04 -2.61
N LEU A 38 3.76 6.98 -2.17
CA LEU A 38 3.34 5.91 -3.08
C LEU A 38 2.30 6.42 -4.08
N THR A 39 1.31 7.18 -3.59
CA THR A 39 0.31 7.83 -4.46
C THR A 39 0.99 8.79 -5.44
N ALA A 40 1.95 9.59 -4.98
CA ALA A 40 2.68 10.53 -5.84
C ALA A 40 3.46 9.82 -6.95
N ALA A 41 4.15 8.72 -6.64
CA ALA A 41 4.86 7.91 -7.64
C ALA A 41 3.90 7.38 -8.72
N LEU A 42 2.74 6.86 -8.33
CA LEU A 42 1.72 6.36 -9.27
C LEU A 42 1.10 7.49 -10.10
N VAL A 43 0.82 8.64 -9.49
CA VAL A 43 0.28 9.84 -10.19
C VAL A 43 1.28 10.38 -11.21
N GLY A 44 2.59 10.23 -10.96
CA GLY A 44 3.65 10.66 -11.87
C GLY A 44 3.61 9.96 -13.24
N VAL A 45 2.95 8.80 -13.35
CA VAL A 45 2.84 8.04 -14.60
C VAL A 45 1.76 8.64 -15.51
N PRO A 46 2.09 9.00 -16.76
CA PRO A 46 1.11 9.47 -17.74
C PRO A 46 -0.06 8.47 -17.92
N GLY A 47 -1.29 8.96 -17.79
CA GLY A 47 -2.50 8.14 -17.91
C GLY A 47 -2.93 7.41 -16.63
N ALA A 48 -2.26 7.66 -15.48
CA ALA A 48 -2.61 7.07 -14.19
C ALA A 48 -4.09 7.21 -13.81
N SER A 49 -4.77 8.29 -14.22
CA SER A 49 -6.21 8.52 -13.95
C SER A 49 -7.13 7.40 -14.45
N ARG A 50 -6.69 6.61 -15.44
CA ARG A 50 -7.44 5.46 -15.96
C ARG A 50 -7.48 4.29 -14.97
N ALA A 51 -6.46 4.16 -14.13
CA ALA A 51 -6.28 3.06 -13.20
C ALA A 51 -6.35 3.47 -11.73
N LEU A 52 -5.97 4.70 -11.36
CA LEU A 52 -5.94 5.15 -9.98
C LEU A 52 -7.27 5.81 -9.59
N SER A 53 -7.92 5.31 -8.54
CA SER A 53 -9.14 5.89 -7.98
C SER A 53 -8.86 7.02 -7.00
N GLY A 54 -7.76 6.91 -6.25
CA GLY A 54 -7.35 7.90 -5.26
C GLY A 54 -6.50 7.28 -4.17
N GLY A 55 -6.19 8.08 -3.15
CA GLY A 55 -5.48 7.60 -1.97
C GLY A 55 -5.89 8.34 -0.70
N ILE A 56 -5.67 7.68 0.44
CA ILE A 56 -5.94 8.19 1.79
C ILE A 56 -4.67 8.08 2.62
N VAL A 57 -4.18 9.22 3.09
CA VAL A 57 -3.10 9.25 4.10
C VAL A 57 -3.74 9.22 5.49
N SER A 58 -3.69 8.06 6.16
CA SER A 58 -4.26 7.79 7.49
C SER A 58 -3.14 7.68 8.54
N TYR A 59 -2.36 8.76 8.70
CA TYR A 59 -1.18 8.77 9.57
C TYR A 59 -1.54 8.49 11.04
N ASP A 60 -2.57 9.17 11.54
CA ASP A 60 -3.10 8.95 12.88
C ASP A 60 -3.83 7.59 12.98
N THR A 61 -3.61 6.87 14.07
CA THR A 61 -4.23 5.55 14.33
C THR A 61 -5.75 5.61 14.30
N ALA A 62 -6.37 6.68 14.81
CA ALA A 62 -7.82 6.83 14.79
C ALA A 62 -8.37 6.96 13.36
N LEU A 63 -7.61 7.56 12.44
CA LEU A 63 -8.01 7.70 11.04
C LEU A 63 -8.05 6.34 10.31
N LYS A 64 -7.23 5.38 10.72
CA LYS A 64 -7.28 4.01 10.17
C LYS A 64 -8.64 3.36 10.43
N ARG A 65 -9.22 3.60 11.61
CA ARG A 65 -10.58 3.16 11.92
C ARG A 65 -11.63 3.96 11.15
N THR A 66 -11.59 5.29 11.22
CA THR A 66 -12.70 6.12 10.73
C THR A 66 -12.77 6.18 9.20
N LEU A 67 -11.63 6.15 8.51
CA LEU A 67 -11.58 6.25 7.06
C LEU A 67 -11.45 4.91 6.36
N LEU A 68 -10.83 3.92 7.00
CA LEU A 68 -10.49 2.63 6.37
C LEU A 68 -11.13 1.43 7.07
N ASP A 69 -12.04 1.66 8.02
CA ASP A 69 -12.80 0.61 8.72
C ASP A 69 -11.91 -0.48 9.36
N VAL A 70 -10.72 -0.08 9.83
CA VAL A 70 -9.84 -0.99 10.58
C VAL A 70 -10.44 -1.26 11.96
N ASP A 71 -10.46 -2.53 12.34
CA ASP A 71 -11.02 -3.03 13.58
C ASP A 71 -10.32 -2.40 14.79
N SER A 72 -11.10 -1.69 15.60
CA SER A 72 -10.62 -1.03 16.82
C SER A 72 -9.98 -1.98 17.83
N SER A 73 -10.41 -3.25 17.88
CA SER A 73 -9.85 -4.25 18.78
C SER A 73 -8.42 -4.62 18.38
N ILE A 74 -8.14 -4.74 17.08
CA ILE A 74 -6.80 -5.01 16.56
C ILE A 74 -5.89 -3.80 16.82
N LEU A 75 -6.37 -2.59 16.56
CA LEU A 75 -5.60 -1.37 16.84
C LEU A 75 -5.28 -1.23 18.32
N ALA A 76 -6.20 -1.59 19.21
CA ALA A 76 -5.99 -1.52 20.65
C ALA A 76 -4.99 -2.56 21.17
N VAL A 77 -4.98 -3.77 20.60
CA VAL A 77 -4.10 -4.88 21.04
C VAL A 77 -2.72 -4.79 20.41
N HIS A 78 -2.64 -4.47 19.12
CA HIS A 78 -1.41 -4.59 18.34
C HIS A 78 -0.83 -3.24 17.87
N GLY A 79 -1.56 -2.13 18.05
CA GLY A 79 -1.18 -0.84 17.48
C GLY A 79 -1.36 -0.79 15.95
N ALA A 80 -0.81 0.26 15.32
CA ALA A 80 -0.94 0.51 13.89
C ALA A 80 0.09 -0.27 13.04
N VAL A 81 1.23 -0.66 13.62
CA VAL A 81 2.30 -1.39 12.93
C VAL A 81 2.09 -2.90 13.05
N HIS A 82 1.11 -3.43 12.31
CA HIS A 82 0.74 -4.85 12.36
C HIS A 82 0.24 -5.35 10.99
N PRO A 83 0.50 -6.63 10.61
CA PRO A 83 0.06 -7.17 9.31
C PRO A 83 -1.46 -7.14 9.13
N ASP A 84 -2.25 -7.42 10.17
CA ASP A 84 -3.72 -7.34 10.05
C ASP A 84 -4.22 -5.92 9.84
N VAL A 85 -3.53 -4.92 10.40
CA VAL A 85 -3.87 -3.51 10.15
C VAL A 85 -3.58 -3.16 8.71
N ALA A 86 -2.42 -3.55 8.18
CA ALA A 86 -2.10 -3.36 6.76
C ALA A 86 -3.14 -4.02 5.83
N ARG A 87 -3.52 -5.27 6.13
CA ARG A 87 -4.54 -6.03 5.40
C ARG A 87 -5.90 -5.32 5.41
N GLN A 88 -6.34 -4.86 6.58
CA GLN A 88 -7.62 -4.18 6.72
C GLN A 88 -7.61 -2.79 6.07
N MET A 89 -6.51 -2.04 6.18
CA MET A 89 -6.33 -0.78 5.46
C MET A 89 -6.45 -0.97 3.94
N ALA A 90 -5.82 -2.01 3.39
CA ALA A 90 -5.87 -2.30 1.96
C ALA A 90 -7.28 -2.68 1.49
N ARG A 91 -8.03 -3.43 2.30
CA ARG A 91 -9.44 -3.73 2.02
C ARG A 91 -10.31 -2.46 2.12
N GLY A 92 -10.14 -1.69 3.19
CA GLY A 92 -10.94 -0.50 3.48
C GLY A 92 -10.79 0.58 2.43
N VAL A 93 -9.57 0.81 1.94
CA VAL A 93 -9.32 1.89 0.97
C VAL A 93 -10.00 1.64 -0.38
N ARG A 94 -10.21 0.37 -0.75
CA ARG A 94 -10.99 0.04 -1.95
C ARG A 94 -12.42 0.57 -1.87
N GLN A 95 -13.02 0.46 -0.69
CA GLN A 95 -14.38 0.93 -0.43
C GLN A 95 -14.41 2.45 -0.28
N ALA A 96 -13.46 3.00 0.48
CA ALA A 96 -13.40 4.44 0.76
C ALA A 96 -13.12 5.29 -0.49
N CYS A 97 -12.38 4.76 -1.47
CA CYS A 97 -12.10 5.40 -2.74
C CYS A 97 -13.01 4.90 -3.89
N ALA A 98 -14.25 4.48 -3.58
CA ALA A 98 -15.21 4.10 -4.60
C ALA A 98 -15.53 5.27 -5.55
N VAL A 99 -15.60 4.99 -6.85
CA VAL A 99 -15.99 5.94 -7.90
C VAL A 99 -17.33 5.51 -8.45
N ASP A 100 -18.31 6.41 -8.46
CA ASP A 100 -19.70 6.13 -8.88
C ASP A 100 -20.32 4.91 -8.16
N GLY A 101 -20.00 4.76 -6.88
CA GLY A 101 -20.46 3.66 -6.03
C GLY A 101 -19.76 2.31 -6.27
N ARG A 102 -18.76 2.24 -7.17
CA ARG A 102 -17.98 1.04 -7.41
C ARG A 102 -16.64 1.09 -6.64
N PRO A 103 -16.38 0.13 -5.72
CA PRO A 103 -15.08 0.01 -5.07
C PRO A 103 -13.95 -0.24 -6.07
N ALA A 104 -12.73 0.17 -5.73
CA ALA A 104 -11.56 -0.20 -6.52
C ALA A 104 -11.37 -1.74 -6.51
N ASP A 105 -10.89 -2.31 -7.61
CA ASP A 105 -10.65 -3.75 -7.72
C ASP A 105 -9.42 -4.16 -6.90
N VAL A 106 -8.44 -3.25 -6.77
CA VAL A 106 -7.20 -3.42 -6.03
C VAL A 106 -7.05 -2.35 -4.96
N GLY A 107 -6.60 -2.75 -3.78
CA GLY A 107 -6.20 -1.87 -2.69
C GLY A 107 -4.80 -2.20 -2.22
N VAL A 108 -3.97 -1.17 -2.00
CA VAL A 108 -2.65 -1.31 -1.38
C VAL A 108 -2.59 -0.42 -0.14
N ALA A 109 -1.90 -0.88 0.90
CA ALA A 109 -1.72 -0.11 2.13
C ALA A 109 -0.29 -0.15 2.65
N THR A 110 0.18 0.94 3.26
CA THR A 110 1.48 0.98 3.95
C THR A 110 1.30 1.40 5.41
N THR A 111 1.89 0.62 6.33
CA THR A 111 1.98 0.95 7.77
C THR A 111 3.31 0.45 8.33
N GLY A 112 3.90 1.15 9.29
CA GLY A 112 5.29 0.90 9.66
C GLY A 112 5.87 1.91 10.63
N ALA A 113 6.95 1.50 11.29
CA ALA A 113 7.79 2.34 12.13
C ALA A 113 8.98 2.86 11.30
N ALA A 114 8.85 4.06 10.72
CA ALA A 114 9.93 4.63 9.91
C ALA A 114 11.17 5.04 10.73
N GLY A 115 11.08 5.07 12.06
CA GLY A 115 12.15 5.53 12.94
C GLY A 115 12.23 7.07 13.08
N PRO A 116 13.21 7.55 13.87
CA PRO A 116 14.30 6.77 14.48
C PRO A 116 13.87 5.94 15.71
N ASP A 117 12.72 6.25 16.30
CA ASP A 117 12.23 5.57 17.50
C ASP A 117 11.34 4.35 17.14
N PRO A 118 11.28 3.34 18.02
CA PRO A 118 10.29 2.26 17.93
C PRO A 118 8.84 2.80 17.94
N GLN A 119 7.91 2.07 17.32
CA GLN A 119 6.49 2.39 17.35
C GLN A 119 5.68 1.10 17.54
N ASP A 120 4.66 1.13 18.41
CA ASP A 120 3.75 0.00 18.66
C ASP A 120 4.49 -1.32 19.00
N GLY A 121 5.59 -1.22 19.74
CA GLY A 121 6.45 -2.37 20.08
C GLY A 121 7.32 -2.89 18.95
N GLN A 122 7.29 -2.27 17.77
CA GLN A 122 8.10 -2.62 16.61
C GLN A 122 9.33 -1.73 16.50
N GLY A 123 10.47 -2.34 16.17
CA GLY A 123 11.72 -1.61 15.94
C GLY A 123 11.66 -0.74 14.68
N PRO A 124 12.48 0.33 14.61
CA PRO A 124 12.64 1.14 13.40
C PRO A 124 12.93 0.27 12.18
N GLY A 125 12.38 0.64 11.02
CA GLY A 125 12.54 -0.13 9.78
C GLY A 125 11.49 -1.23 9.59
N THR A 126 10.71 -1.57 10.62
CA THR A 126 9.62 -2.55 10.50
C THR A 126 8.43 -1.92 9.77
N ALA A 127 7.99 -2.53 8.68
CA ALA A 127 6.83 -2.08 7.94
C ALA A 127 6.03 -3.25 7.35
N PHE A 128 4.82 -2.96 6.92
CA PHE A 128 3.92 -3.90 6.28
C PHE A 128 3.27 -3.25 5.06
N VAL A 129 3.25 -4.00 3.97
CA VAL A 129 2.46 -3.68 2.77
C VAL A 129 1.22 -4.57 2.77
N GLY A 130 0.05 -3.97 2.92
CA GLY A 130 -1.23 -4.64 2.73
C GLY A 130 -1.61 -4.66 1.26
N LEU A 131 -2.18 -5.76 0.80
CA LEU A 131 -2.73 -5.89 -0.55
C LEU A 131 -4.11 -6.54 -0.47
N SER A 132 -5.08 -6.00 -1.20
CA SER A 132 -6.42 -6.55 -1.36
C SER A 132 -6.79 -6.58 -2.83
N ILE A 133 -7.08 -7.76 -3.39
CA ILE A 133 -7.52 -7.94 -4.78
C ILE A 133 -8.77 -8.80 -4.75
N ASP A 134 -9.87 -8.33 -5.34
CA ASP A 134 -11.12 -9.09 -5.51
C ASP A 134 -11.73 -9.71 -4.22
N GLY A 135 -11.26 -9.27 -3.05
CA GLY A 135 -11.76 -9.72 -1.74
C GLY A 135 -10.71 -10.46 -0.93
N ASP A 136 -9.74 -11.07 -1.60
CA ASP A 136 -8.60 -11.71 -0.97
C ASP A 136 -7.58 -10.66 -0.54
N SER A 137 -7.21 -10.70 0.75
CA SER A 137 -6.37 -9.68 1.35
C SER A 137 -5.25 -10.31 2.14
N ARG A 138 -4.01 -9.86 1.90
CA ARG A 138 -2.78 -10.34 2.54
C ARG A 138 -1.88 -9.17 2.93
N ALA A 139 -0.86 -9.45 3.74
CA ALA A 139 0.18 -8.49 4.08
C ALA A 139 1.56 -9.08 3.79
N VAL A 140 2.49 -8.23 3.37
CA VAL A 140 3.92 -8.53 3.20
C VAL A 140 4.67 -7.81 4.32
N ALA A 141 5.45 -8.56 5.09
CA ALA A 141 6.29 -8.01 6.15
C ALA A 141 7.62 -7.53 5.58
N LEU A 142 8.06 -6.35 6.00
CA LEU A 142 9.29 -5.71 5.57
C LEU A 142 10.17 -5.38 6.78
N HIS A 143 11.47 -5.51 6.59
CA HIS A 143 12.48 -4.96 7.48
C HIS A 143 13.49 -4.20 6.64
N LEU A 144 13.54 -2.90 6.84
CA LEU A 144 14.31 -1.97 6.01
C LEU A 144 15.36 -1.26 6.85
N ASP A 145 16.58 -1.22 6.34
CA ASP A 145 17.68 -0.51 6.95
C ASP A 145 17.71 0.97 6.53
N GLY A 146 18.39 1.78 7.34
CA GLY A 146 18.66 3.19 7.05
C GLY A 146 17.86 4.16 7.90
N ASP A 147 17.95 5.43 7.54
CA ASP A 147 17.23 6.50 8.23
C ASP A 147 15.75 6.55 7.86
N ARG A 148 15.01 7.47 8.49
CA ARG A 148 13.58 7.64 8.26
C ARG A 148 13.21 7.82 6.79
N GLN A 149 14.02 8.53 6.01
CA GLN A 149 13.70 8.76 4.59
C GLN A 149 14.03 7.52 3.76
N ALA A 150 15.13 6.85 4.05
CA ALA A 150 15.49 5.58 3.41
C ALA A 150 14.41 4.51 3.65
N VAL A 151 13.91 4.36 4.88
CA VAL A 151 12.81 3.42 5.19
C VAL A 151 11.55 3.79 4.42
N ARG A 152 11.16 5.07 4.39
CA ARG A 152 9.96 5.51 3.65
C ARG A 152 10.07 5.22 2.15
N ALA A 153 11.21 5.51 1.54
CA ALA A 153 11.46 5.22 0.14
C ALA A 153 11.45 3.70 -0.13
N GLY A 154 12.11 2.92 0.73
CA GLY A 154 12.11 1.46 0.66
C GLY A 154 10.70 0.87 0.71
N VAL A 155 9.81 1.37 1.59
CA VAL A 155 8.42 0.92 1.63
C VAL A 155 7.65 1.25 0.35
N VAL A 156 7.89 2.42 -0.27
CA VAL A 156 7.26 2.76 -1.56
C VAL A 156 7.68 1.77 -2.63
N ARG A 157 8.99 1.53 -2.77
CA ARG A 157 9.55 0.56 -3.71
C ARG A 157 8.98 -0.84 -3.52
N GLU A 158 8.95 -1.33 -2.28
CA GLU A 158 8.40 -2.65 -1.96
C GLU A 158 6.90 -2.75 -2.21
N ALA A 159 6.14 -1.67 -1.99
CA ALA A 159 4.72 -1.63 -2.33
C ALA A 159 4.49 -1.69 -3.85
N LEU A 160 5.29 -0.99 -4.64
CA LEU A 160 5.24 -1.04 -6.10
C LEU A 160 5.62 -2.43 -6.62
N SER A 161 6.72 -3.02 -6.13
CA SER A 161 7.14 -4.39 -6.47
C SER A 161 6.05 -5.42 -6.12
N THR A 162 5.45 -5.31 -4.93
CA THR A 162 4.36 -6.19 -4.50
C THR A 162 3.14 -6.10 -5.41
N LEU A 163 2.82 -4.90 -5.91
CA LEU A 163 1.73 -4.69 -6.86
C LEU A 163 2.06 -5.30 -8.22
N VAL A 164 3.27 -5.11 -8.73
CA VAL A 164 3.73 -5.73 -9.99
C VAL A 164 3.57 -7.25 -9.91
N ASP A 165 4.13 -7.90 -8.89
CA ASP A 165 4.07 -9.36 -8.72
C ASP A 165 2.63 -9.87 -8.69
N ALA A 166 1.77 -9.17 -7.95
CA ALA A 166 0.38 -9.57 -7.79
C ALA A 166 -0.42 -9.44 -9.08
N LEU A 167 -0.20 -8.37 -9.84
CA LEU A 167 -0.91 -8.09 -11.09
C LEU A 167 -0.44 -8.99 -12.23
N GLU A 168 0.85 -9.32 -12.29
CA GLU A 168 1.41 -10.25 -13.27
C GLU A 168 0.94 -11.69 -13.01
N THR A 169 0.86 -12.11 -11.74
CA THR A 169 0.34 -13.44 -11.38
C THR A 169 -1.14 -13.57 -11.72
N ALA A 170 -1.94 -12.52 -11.52
CA ALA A 170 -3.37 -12.51 -11.81
C ALA A 170 -3.69 -12.50 -13.33
N GLY A 171 -2.75 -12.09 -14.18
CA GLY A 171 -2.89 -12.07 -15.64
C GLY A 171 -2.59 -13.40 -16.34
N ASN A 172 -2.11 -14.42 -15.63
CA ASN A 172 -1.75 -15.74 -16.17
C ASN A 172 -2.88 -16.79 -16.12
N ILE A 173 -4.14 -16.37 -16.23
CA ILE A 173 -5.32 -17.26 -16.22
C ILE A 173 -6.15 -17.09 -17.49
#